data_AF-A0A949K383-F1
#
_entry.id   AF-A0A949K383-F1
#
_cell.length_a   1.000
_cell.length_b   1.000
_cell.length_c   1.000
_cell.angle_alpha   90.00
_cell.angle_beta   90.00
_cell.angle_gamma   90.00
#
_symmetry.space_group_name_H-M   'P 1'
#
loop_
_entity.id
_entity.type
_entity.pdbx_description
1 polymer ?
#
loop_
_entity_poly.entity_id
_entity_poly.type
_entity_poly.pdbx_seq_one_letter_code
_entity_poly.pdbx_strand_id
1 'polypeptide(L)'
;MDENKELQPLKYKTELEEYLKKISSKEQIYSIALFDILGFSKFVEKNRSQVILELYNKLLDLIHKEVSTKDGANSFATSAVPVPVTKDWKQSVYIAEANAYINVCHFSDTFLIYVNYRLQKPGFWLATPKNEPYPLLLGEPGTPYYPVVYEKHSIYLSFLQTCMEFFCQAIISGIPLRGCISTGLAIMDQENSIYLGTPIVEAARGETAQNAIGIAFGRSFNNSHPVYNDYFIPYMAHIKEGKEKYMSPMMVDGARYWRNSPDYKNFSLKECIEKMNTNPSFSSYYENAIRFFEFSKQHEQWFHEIKRDGIHDILSYYDSVKEWYDTTCSMGE
;
A
#
# COMPACT_ATOMS: atom_id res chain seq x y z
N MET A 1 40.03 26.22 5.52
CA MET A 1 39.54 26.17 4.14
C MET A 1 39.42 24.70 3.79
N ASP A 2 38.34 24.35 3.10
CA ASP A 2 37.87 23.03 2.66
C ASP A 2 37.12 22.24 3.74
N GLU A 3 35.85 22.58 4.01
CA GLU A 3 34.62 22.31 3.22
C GLU A 3 34.11 20.86 3.35
N ASN A 4 32.93 20.77 3.97
CA ASN A 4 31.84 19.83 3.70
C ASN A 4 32.19 18.61 2.84
N LYS A 5 32.59 17.50 3.46
CA LYS A 5 32.31 16.19 2.89
C LYS A 5 30.92 15.77 3.31
N GLU A 6 29.95 16.06 2.44
CA GLU A 6 28.64 15.42 2.44
C GLU A 6 28.80 13.92 2.67
N LEU A 7 28.25 13.41 3.77
CA LEU A 7 28.10 11.97 3.98
C LEU A 7 27.18 11.43 2.89
N GLN A 8 27.78 10.72 1.92
CA GLN A 8 27.07 10.18 0.77
C GLN A 8 26.01 9.14 1.21
N PRO A 9 24.70 9.38 0.94
CA PRO A 9 23.61 8.50 1.35
C PRO A 9 23.66 7.08 0.74
N LEU A 10 24.35 6.92 -0.39
CA LEU A 10 24.39 5.65 -1.13
C LEU A 10 25.12 4.53 -0.36
N LYS A 11 26.20 4.85 0.35
CA LYS A 11 27.09 3.84 0.96
C LYS A 11 26.41 3.10 2.11
N TYR A 12 25.62 3.82 2.91
CA TYR A 12 24.87 3.27 4.04
C TYR A 12 23.75 2.32 3.60
N LYS A 13 23.09 2.63 2.47
CA LYS A 13 22.02 1.79 1.93
C LYS A 13 22.54 0.41 1.50
N THR A 14 23.67 0.38 0.77
CA THR A 14 24.27 -0.86 0.29
C THR A 14 24.82 -1.73 1.43
N GLU A 15 25.48 -1.12 2.42
CA GLU A 15 26.00 -1.84 3.59
C GLU A 15 24.86 -2.40 4.47
N LEU A 16 23.78 -1.64 4.65
CA LEU A 16 22.58 -2.11 5.34
C LEU A 16 21.93 -3.28 4.58
N GLU A 17 21.79 -3.18 3.26
CA GLU A 17 21.26 -4.26 2.42
C GLU A 17 22.12 -5.53 2.50
N GLU A 18 23.45 -5.43 2.50
CA GLU A 18 24.35 -6.56 2.68
C GLU A 18 24.28 -7.18 4.07
N TYR A 19 24.11 -6.36 5.11
CA TYR A 19 23.94 -6.84 6.48
C TYR A 19 22.60 -7.56 6.67
N LEU A 20 21.51 -7.00 6.14
CA LEU A 20 20.18 -7.63 6.12
C LEU A 20 20.19 -8.96 5.33
N LYS A 21 20.98 -9.04 4.25
CA LYS A 21 21.23 -10.28 3.49
C LYS A 21 21.96 -11.36 4.30
N LYS A 22 22.88 -10.98 5.18
CA LYS A 22 23.62 -11.93 6.04
C LYS A 22 22.77 -12.48 7.18
N ILE A 23 21.88 -11.67 7.75
CA ILE A 23 21.02 -12.07 8.88
C ILE A 23 19.84 -12.92 8.42
N SER A 24 19.23 -12.59 7.28
CA SER A 24 18.14 -13.38 6.72
C SER A 24 18.71 -14.50 5.85
N SER A 25 18.89 -15.70 6.41
CA SER A 25 19.34 -16.89 5.65
C SER A 25 18.38 -17.31 4.51
N LYS A 26 17.31 -16.54 4.27
CA LYS A 26 16.37 -16.57 3.15
C LYS A 26 15.94 -15.12 2.91
N GLU A 27 16.20 -14.55 1.74
CA GLU A 27 15.73 -13.22 1.36
C GLU A 27 14.20 -13.17 1.51
N GLN A 28 13.69 -12.31 2.41
CA GLN A 28 12.26 -12.06 2.55
C GLN A 28 11.96 -10.62 2.14
N ILE A 29 11.13 -10.47 1.11
CA ILE A 29 10.52 -9.18 0.77
C ILE A 29 9.26 -9.03 1.61
N TYR A 30 8.97 -7.81 2.03
CA TYR A 30 7.74 -7.47 2.74
C TYR A 30 7.02 -6.36 1.99
N SER A 31 5.69 -6.46 1.91
CA SER A 31 4.82 -5.30 1.68
C SER A 31 4.28 -4.87 3.04
N ILE A 32 4.42 -3.59 3.34
CA ILE A 32 4.14 -3.00 4.65
C ILE A 32 3.26 -1.77 4.46
N ALA A 33 2.14 -1.75 5.16
CA ALA A 33 1.29 -0.58 5.33
C ALA A 33 1.51 -0.03 6.74
N LEU A 34 2.03 1.19 6.83
CA LEU A 34 2.10 1.93 8.09
C LEU A 34 0.92 2.89 8.14
N PHE A 35 0.17 2.88 9.24
CA PHE A 35 -0.91 3.82 9.52
C PHE A 35 -0.62 4.61 10.79
N ASP A 36 -0.98 5.88 10.78
CA ASP A 36 -0.91 6.78 11.93
C ASP A 36 -2.25 7.49 12.15
N ILE A 37 -2.64 7.67 13.43
CA ILE A 37 -3.87 8.38 13.78
C ILE A 37 -3.61 9.89 13.83
N LEU A 38 -4.19 10.63 12.87
CA LEU A 38 -4.08 12.08 12.82
C LEU A 38 -4.64 12.74 14.10
N GLY A 39 -3.79 13.44 14.83
CA GLY A 39 -4.20 14.17 16.04
C GLY A 39 -4.45 13.27 17.25
N PHE A 40 -3.78 12.11 17.31
CA PHE A 40 -3.97 11.09 18.35
C PHE A 40 -4.01 11.61 19.79
N SER A 41 -3.07 12.46 20.21
CA SER A 41 -3.01 12.94 21.60
C SER A 41 -4.33 13.61 22.02
N LYS A 42 -4.86 14.49 21.16
CA LYS A 42 -6.17 15.13 21.40
C LYS A 42 -7.32 14.15 21.30
N PHE A 43 -7.21 13.15 20.43
CA PHE A 43 -8.21 12.09 20.29
C PHE A 43 -8.33 11.26 21.57
N VAL A 44 -7.21 10.88 22.20
CA VAL A 44 -7.16 10.13 23.47
C VAL A 44 -7.65 10.98 24.65
N GLU A 45 -7.34 12.28 24.67
CA GLU A 45 -7.82 13.18 25.72
C GLU A 45 -9.35 13.34 25.69
N LYS A 46 -9.93 13.37 24.48
CA LYS A 46 -11.37 13.59 24.26
C LYS A 46 -12.19 12.30 24.30
N ASN A 47 -11.63 11.19 23.81
CA ASN A 47 -12.30 9.90 23.74
C ASN A 47 -11.70 8.93 24.75
N ARG A 48 -12.53 8.16 25.46
CA ARG A 48 -12.03 7.16 26.40
C ARG A 48 -11.16 6.14 25.67
N SER A 49 -10.04 5.71 26.27
CA SER A 49 -9.13 4.69 25.74
C SER A 49 -9.82 3.41 25.27
N GLN A 50 -11.05 3.17 25.75
CA GLN A 50 -11.95 2.11 25.31
C GLN A 50 -12.25 2.12 23.79
N VAL A 51 -12.47 3.29 23.17
CA VAL A 51 -12.78 3.38 21.72
C VAL A 51 -11.60 2.91 20.88
N ILE A 52 -10.39 3.25 21.33
CA ILE A 52 -9.14 2.84 20.70
C ILE A 52 -9.00 1.33 20.86
N LEU A 53 -9.15 0.81 22.09
CA LEU A 53 -9.08 -0.63 22.35
C LEU A 53 -10.11 -1.43 21.52
N GLU A 54 -11.32 -0.90 21.31
CA GLU A 54 -12.33 -1.51 20.44
C GLU A 54 -11.90 -1.55 18.97
N LEU A 55 -11.27 -0.48 18.46
CA LEU A 55 -10.69 -0.53 17.10
C LEU A 55 -9.59 -1.58 17.02
N TYR A 56 -8.71 -1.65 18.02
CA TYR A 56 -7.63 -2.64 18.06
C TYR A 56 -8.17 -4.06 18.08
N ASN A 57 -9.23 -4.33 18.84
CA ASN A 57 -9.87 -5.64 18.86
C ASN A 57 -10.58 -5.95 17.53
N LYS A 58 -11.26 -4.98 16.92
CA LYS A 58 -11.87 -5.15 15.59
C LYS A 58 -10.82 -5.48 14.52
N LEU A 59 -9.66 -4.82 14.58
CA LEU A 59 -8.52 -5.09 13.70
C LEU A 59 -8.03 -6.54 13.89
N LEU A 60 -7.83 -6.97 15.15
CA LEU A 60 -7.47 -8.36 15.45
C LEU A 60 -8.53 -9.33 14.94
N ASP A 61 -9.82 -9.02 15.09
CA ASP A 61 -10.92 -9.84 14.56
C ASP A 61 -10.91 -9.94 13.03
N LEU A 62 -10.60 -8.85 12.31
CA LEU A 62 -10.47 -8.87 10.84
C LEU A 62 -9.37 -9.86 10.41
N ILE A 63 -8.21 -9.77 11.05
CA ILE A 63 -7.06 -10.64 10.76
C ILE A 63 -7.36 -12.09 11.18
N HIS A 64 -7.97 -12.30 12.34
CA HIS A 64 -8.30 -13.63 12.85
C HIS A 64 -9.42 -14.31 12.06
N LYS A 65 -10.39 -13.56 11.52
CA LYS A 65 -11.40 -14.08 10.59
C LYS A 65 -10.77 -14.63 9.31
N GLU A 66 -9.78 -13.94 8.76
CA GLU A 66 -9.02 -14.42 7.60
C GLU A 66 -8.18 -15.67 7.91
N VAL A 67 -7.71 -15.82 9.16
CA VAL A 67 -6.96 -17.03 9.61
C VAL A 67 -7.89 -18.23 9.88
N SER A 68 -9.16 -17.99 10.23
CA SER A 68 -10.11 -19.01 10.70
C SER A 68 -10.90 -19.72 9.59
N THR A 69 -10.96 -19.16 8.39
CA THR A 69 -11.58 -19.80 7.20
C THR A 69 -10.60 -20.79 6.54
N LYS A 70 -10.20 -21.83 7.28
CA LYS A 70 -9.48 -22.98 6.72
C LYS A 70 -10.35 -23.88 5.85
N ASP A 71 -11.66 -23.77 5.99
CA ASP A 71 -12.63 -24.37 5.09
C ASP A 71 -13.06 -23.29 4.11
N GLY A 72 -12.73 -23.46 2.82
CA GLY A 72 -12.93 -22.50 1.73
C GLY A 72 -14.39 -22.14 1.39
N ALA A 73 -15.24 -21.96 2.40
CA ALA A 73 -16.57 -21.41 2.28
C ALA A 73 -16.50 -19.88 2.50
N ASN A 74 -16.39 -19.17 1.38
CA ASN A 74 -16.78 -17.77 1.14
C ASN A 74 -17.18 -16.93 2.38
N SER A 75 -16.29 -16.02 2.79
CA SER A 75 -16.73 -14.69 3.23
C SER A 75 -15.73 -13.65 2.76
N PHE A 76 -16.26 -12.58 2.18
CA PHE A 76 -15.63 -11.49 1.44
C PHE A 76 -15.07 -11.86 0.06
N ALA A 77 -15.45 -11.05 -0.93
CA ALA A 77 -15.24 -11.32 -2.34
C ALA A 77 -13.75 -11.56 -2.64
N THR A 78 -13.49 -12.79 -3.11
CA THR A 78 -12.20 -13.41 -3.44
C THR A 78 -11.27 -13.69 -2.26
N SER A 79 -11.65 -14.75 -1.52
CA SER A 79 -10.82 -15.71 -0.81
C SER A 79 -9.31 -15.56 -1.04
N ALA A 80 -8.53 -15.53 0.04
CA ALA A 80 -7.17 -16.06 0.01
C ALA A 80 -7.26 -17.49 -0.51
N VAL A 81 -7.03 -17.68 -1.81
CA VAL A 81 -7.09 -19.00 -2.45
C VAL A 81 -5.90 -19.81 -1.92
N PRO A 82 -6.12 -20.93 -1.19
CA PRO A 82 -5.05 -21.86 -0.95
C PRO A 82 -4.67 -22.50 -2.29
N VAL A 83 -3.46 -22.23 -2.77
CA VAL A 83 -2.96 -22.81 -4.02
C VAL A 83 -2.61 -24.28 -3.76
N PRO A 84 -3.19 -25.25 -4.48
CA PRO A 84 -2.82 -26.65 -4.33
C PRO A 84 -1.37 -26.86 -4.79
N VAL A 85 -0.57 -27.46 -3.91
CA VAL A 85 0.80 -27.91 -4.21
C VAL A 85 0.71 -29.09 -5.18
N THR A 86 0.92 -28.84 -6.46
CA THR A 86 1.11 -29.93 -7.42
C THR A 86 2.44 -30.63 -7.14
N LYS A 87 2.46 -31.97 -7.21
CA LYS A 87 3.65 -32.80 -6.93
C LYS A 87 4.73 -32.72 -8.03
N ASP A 88 4.52 -31.92 -9.06
CA ASP A 88 5.38 -31.87 -10.25
C ASP A 88 6.26 -30.61 -10.23
N TRP A 89 7.38 -30.71 -9.53
CA TRP A 89 8.39 -29.68 -9.26
C TRP A 89 9.13 -29.15 -10.50
N LYS A 90 8.77 -29.60 -11.71
CA LYS A 90 9.45 -29.27 -12.97
C LYS A 90 8.84 -28.10 -13.75
N GLN A 91 7.82 -27.45 -13.22
CA GLN A 91 7.26 -26.21 -13.80
C GLN A 91 7.37 -25.09 -12.77
N SER A 92 8.43 -24.29 -12.91
CA SER A 92 8.81 -23.18 -12.02
C SER A 92 7.82 -22.02 -12.12
N VAL A 93 6.70 -22.13 -11.41
CA VAL A 93 5.80 -21.02 -11.08
C VAL A 93 6.39 -20.29 -9.88
N TYR A 94 6.20 -18.97 -9.73
CA TYR A 94 6.43 -18.29 -8.47
C TYR A 94 5.48 -18.90 -7.43
N ILE A 95 5.95 -19.93 -6.72
CA ILE A 95 5.20 -20.47 -5.62
C ILE A 95 5.44 -19.49 -4.48
N ALA A 96 4.40 -18.75 -4.08
CA ALA A 96 4.33 -18.29 -2.70
C ALA A 96 4.39 -19.53 -1.80
N GLU A 97 5.59 -19.96 -1.49
CA GLU A 97 5.80 -21.13 -0.66
C GLU A 97 5.57 -20.73 0.80
N ALA A 98 4.42 -21.19 1.30
CA ALA A 98 4.13 -21.65 2.66
C ALA A 98 3.98 -20.59 3.78
N ASN A 99 2.73 -20.39 4.23
CA ASN A 99 2.30 -19.66 5.44
C ASN A 99 2.27 -18.12 5.39
N ALA A 100 2.11 -17.47 4.23
CA ALA A 100 2.00 -16.02 4.16
C ALA A 100 0.69 -15.54 4.84
N TYR A 101 0.77 -15.21 6.12
CA TYR A 101 -0.30 -14.58 6.89
C TYR A 101 -0.20 -13.06 6.76
N ILE A 102 -1.34 -12.39 6.79
CA ILE A 102 -1.36 -10.97 7.08
C ILE A 102 -1.03 -10.81 8.55
N ASN A 103 0.09 -10.13 8.81
CA ASN A 103 0.58 -9.88 10.15
C ASN A 103 0.29 -8.43 10.51
N VAL A 104 0.03 -8.20 11.79
CA VAL A 104 -0.15 -6.86 12.32
C VAL A 104 0.62 -6.69 13.61
N CYS A 105 1.27 -5.54 13.74
CA CYS A 105 1.75 -5.03 15.01
C CYS A 105 1.31 -3.59 15.17
N HIS A 106 1.17 -3.15 16.42
CA HIS A 106 0.68 -1.82 16.73
C HIS A 106 1.42 -1.27 17.94
N PHE A 107 1.56 0.04 18.00
CA PHE A 107 2.12 0.75 19.13
C PHE A 107 1.50 2.15 19.20
N SER A 108 0.82 2.47 20.31
CA SER A 108 0.23 3.79 20.58
C SER A 108 -0.79 4.25 19.52
N ASP A 109 -0.33 4.97 18.51
CA ASP A 109 -1.07 5.57 17.40
C ASP A 109 -0.68 5.00 16.04
N THR A 110 0.35 4.18 16.00
CA THR A 110 0.88 3.56 14.80
C THR A 110 0.43 2.11 14.66
N PHE A 111 -0.03 1.75 13.46
CA PHE A 111 -0.30 0.37 13.06
C PHE A 111 0.61 -0.01 11.90
N LEU A 112 1.09 -1.25 11.92
CA LEU A 112 1.85 -1.87 10.85
C LEU A 112 1.10 -3.12 10.43
N ILE A 113 0.60 -3.14 9.19
CA ILE A 113 0.06 -4.33 8.53
C ILE A 113 1.09 -4.79 7.51
N TYR A 114 1.44 -6.06 7.49
CA TYR A 114 2.44 -6.55 6.56
C TYR A 114 2.28 -8.01 6.15
N VAL A 115 2.79 -8.32 4.98
CA VAL A 115 2.89 -9.67 4.42
C VAL A 115 4.31 -9.91 3.94
N ASN A 116 4.76 -11.15 4.03
CA ASN A 116 6.09 -11.56 3.60
C ASN A 116 6.02 -12.48 2.38
N TYR A 117 7.05 -12.38 1.55
CA TYR A 117 7.20 -13.16 0.34
C TYR A 117 8.50 -13.95 0.41
N ARG A 118 8.42 -15.25 0.19
CA ARG A 118 9.61 -16.08 0.04
C ARG A 118 10.06 -16.03 -1.42
N LEU A 119 11.17 -15.36 -1.68
CA LEU A 119 11.81 -15.38 -2.99
C LEU A 119 12.49 -16.74 -3.20
N GLN A 120 12.10 -17.47 -4.23
CA GLN A 120 12.80 -18.66 -4.68
C GLN A 120 13.13 -18.55 -6.18
N LYS A 121 14.10 -17.71 -6.53
CA LYS A 121 14.73 -17.72 -7.87
C LYS A 121 16.25 -17.52 -7.78
N PRO A 122 17.05 -18.26 -8.56
CA PRO A 122 18.48 -17.97 -8.73
C PRO A 122 18.66 -16.69 -9.56
N GLY A 123 19.59 -15.82 -9.12
CA GLY A 123 19.75 -14.43 -9.57
C GLY A 123 20.04 -14.17 -11.05
N PHE A 124 20.15 -15.19 -11.91
CA PHE A 124 20.39 -15.02 -13.35
C PHE A 124 19.12 -14.82 -14.19
N TRP A 125 17.93 -15.13 -13.66
CA TRP A 125 16.66 -14.93 -14.38
C TRP A 125 16.18 -13.47 -14.40
N LEU A 126 16.77 -12.60 -13.57
CA LEU A 126 16.48 -11.16 -13.55
C LEU A 126 17.11 -10.40 -14.73
N ALA A 127 17.88 -11.07 -15.60
CA ALA A 127 18.73 -10.43 -16.61
C ALA A 127 18.41 -10.79 -18.07
N THR A 128 17.43 -11.65 -18.36
CA THR A 128 17.16 -12.07 -19.75
C THR A 128 15.66 -12.17 -20.04
N PRO A 129 15.08 -11.24 -20.84
CA PRO A 129 13.72 -11.38 -21.32
C PRO A 129 13.70 -12.42 -22.44
N LYS A 130 13.23 -13.63 -22.16
CA LYS A 130 12.84 -14.58 -23.20
C LYS A 130 11.33 -14.72 -23.17
N ASN A 131 10.70 -14.25 -24.25
CA ASN A 131 9.30 -14.46 -24.64
C ASN A 131 8.34 -14.72 -23.47
N GLU A 132 8.00 -13.66 -22.75
CA GLU A 132 6.84 -13.63 -21.87
C GLU A 132 5.67 -12.99 -22.63
N PRO A 133 4.47 -13.60 -22.63
CA PRO A 133 3.30 -13.11 -23.37
C PRO A 133 2.72 -11.80 -22.81
N TYR A 134 3.22 -11.34 -21.65
CA TYR A 134 2.90 -10.05 -21.06
C TYR A 134 4.24 -9.34 -20.77
N PRO A 135 4.48 -8.13 -21.29
CA PRO A 135 5.74 -7.44 -21.06
C PRO A 135 5.91 -7.19 -19.56
N LEU A 136 7.09 -7.49 -19.01
CA LEU A 136 7.51 -6.96 -17.72
C LEU A 136 7.64 -5.44 -17.85
N LEU A 137 6.62 -4.75 -17.36
CA LEU A 137 6.44 -3.30 -17.41
C LEU A 137 7.25 -2.63 -16.27
N LEU A 138 8.56 -2.39 -16.47
CA LEU A 138 9.48 -1.73 -15.50
C LEU A 138 9.44 -0.18 -15.50
N GLY A 139 8.78 0.43 -14.50
CA GLY A 139 8.54 1.89 -14.34
C GLY A 139 9.78 2.82 -14.17
N GLU A 140 9.63 3.91 -13.43
CA GLU A 140 10.64 4.98 -13.26
C GLU A 140 12.07 4.43 -13.12
N PRO A 141 12.99 4.78 -14.06
CA PRO A 141 14.35 4.30 -14.06
C PRO A 141 15.06 4.56 -12.72
N GLY A 142 15.74 3.55 -12.18
CA GLY A 142 16.47 3.65 -10.92
C GLY A 142 15.66 3.35 -9.65
N THR A 143 14.35 3.09 -9.76
CA THR A 143 13.54 2.59 -8.64
C THR A 143 13.84 1.11 -8.36
N PRO A 144 14.05 0.70 -7.09
CA PRO A 144 14.21 -0.72 -6.74
C PRO A 144 13.05 -1.58 -7.24
N TYR A 145 13.36 -2.71 -7.86
CA TYR A 145 12.40 -3.60 -8.51
C TYR A 145 12.04 -4.79 -7.61
N TYR A 146 10.74 -5.03 -7.42
CA TYR A 146 10.22 -6.20 -6.69
C TYR A 146 9.17 -6.95 -7.52
N PRO A 147 9.50 -8.13 -8.11
CA PRO A 147 8.63 -8.89 -9.02
C PRO A 147 7.20 -9.13 -8.54
N VAL A 148 6.99 -9.17 -7.21
CA VAL A 148 5.69 -9.38 -6.57
C VAL A 148 4.62 -8.34 -6.94
N VAL A 149 5.04 -7.14 -7.30
CA VAL A 149 4.15 -6.04 -7.71
C VAL A 149 3.66 -6.20 -9.16
N TYR A 150 4.22 -7.17 -9.91
CA TYR A 150 4.01 -7.30 -11.36
C TYR A 150 3.17 -8.50 -11.77
N GLU A 151 2.99 -9.48 -10.88
CA GLU A 151 2.06 -10.58 -11.09
C GLU A 151 0.88 -10.43 -10.15
N LYS A 152 -0.35 -10.71 -10.61
CA LYS A 152 -1.56 -10.68 -9.78
C LYS A 152 -1.45 -11.74 -8.69
N HIS A 153 -0.98 -11.33 -7.51
CA HIS A 153 -0.69 -12.23 -6.42
C HIS A 153 -1.82 -12.17 -5.39
N SER A 154 -2.45 -13.32 -5.11
CA SER A 154 -3.58 -13.41 -4.18
C SER A 154 -3.28 -12.79 -2.82
N ILE A 155 -2.14 -13.10 -2.19
CA ILE A 155 -1.78 -12.51 -0.89
C ILE A 155 -1.57 -10.99 -0.93
N TYR A 156 -1.09 -10.41 -2.04
CA TYR A 156 -0.96 -8.96 -2.15
C TYR A 156 -2.34 -8.30 -2.31
N LEU A 157 -3.25 -8.93 -3.05
CA LEU A 157 -4.64 -8.49 -3.12
C LEU A 157 -5.33 -8.54 -1.75
N SER A 158 -5.17 -9.66 -1.03
CA SER A 158 -5.69 -9.79 0.33
C SER A 158 -5.11 -8.68 1.22
N PHE A 159 -3.79 -8.46 1.18
CA PHE A 159 -3.14 -7.36 1.89
C PHE A 159 -3.75 -5.98 1.57
N LEU A 160 -3.93 -5.63 0.29
CA LEU A 160 -4.56 -4.37 -0.10
C LEU A 160 -6.02 -4.28 0.39
N GLN A 161 -6.77 -5.37 0.29
CA GLN A 161 -8.16 -5.43 0.77
C GLN A 161 -8.23 -5.23 2.29
N THR A 162 -7.38 -5.91 3.07
CA THR A 162 -7.31 -5.74 4.52
C THR A 162 -6.93 -4.31 4.89
N CYS A 163 -6.02 -3.68 4.14
CA CYS A 163 -5.69 -2.27 4.34
C CYS A 163 -6.90 -1.35 4.09
N MET A 164 -7.64 -1.56 3.00
CA MET A 164 -8.84 -0.78 2.69
C MET A 164 -9.96 -1.01 3.71
N GLU A 165 -10.20 -2.27 4.09
CA GLU A 165 -11.17 -2.65 5.12
C GLU A 165 -10.84 -1.98 6.46
N PHE A 166 -9.58 -2.05 6.88
CA PHE A 166 -9.12 -1.38 8.10
C PHE A 166 -9.39 0.13 8.05
N PHE A 167 -9.07 0.78 6.94
CA PHE A 167 -9.31 2.20 6.74
C PHE A 167 -10.82 2.54 6.77
N CYS A 168 -11.67 1.77 6.10
CA CYS A 168 -13.12 1.98 6.10
C CYS A 168 -13.73 1.79 7.50
N GLN A 169 -13.32 0.77 8.24
CA GLN A 169 -13.76 0.56 9.62
C GLN A 169 -13.31 1.70 10.55
N ALA A 170 -12.12 2.27 10.31
CA ALA A 170 -11.64 3.44 11.04
C ALA A 170 -12.50 4.68 10.77
N ILE A 171 -12.88 4.93 9.50
CA ILE A 171 -13.81 6.01 9.13
C ILE A 171 -15.14 5.87 9.90
N ILE A 172 -15.73 4.67 9.93
CA ILE A 172 -16.99 4.41 10.66
C ILE A 172 -16.81 4.67 12.16
N SER A 173 -15.66 4.30 12.69
CA SER A 173 -15.32 4.46 14.11
C SER A 173 -14.90 5.89 14.45
N GLY A 174 -14.87 6.82 13.48
CA GLY A 174 -14.49 8.21 13.69
C GLY A 174 -12.99 8.42 13.93
N ILE A 175 -12.14 7.52 13.41
CA ILE A 175 -10.69 7.52 13.62
C ILE A 175 -9.99 7.96 12.32
N PRO A 176 -9.33 9.14 12.31
CA PRO A 176 -8.74 9.70 11.10
C PRO A 176 -7.36 9.07 10.81
N LEU A 177 -7.33 8.01 10.01
CA LEU A 177 -6.09 7.34 9.64
C LEU A 177 -5.41 7.95 8.40
N ARG A 178 -4.08 8.05 8.47
CA ARG A 178 -3.21 8.28 7.31
C ARG A 178 -2.30 7.07 7.16
N GLY A 179 -2.28 6.47 5.98
CA GLY A 179 -1.57 5.23 5.72
C GLY A 179 -0.64 5.32 4.51
N CYS A 180 0.52 4.69 4.57
CA CYS A 180 1.40 4.55 3.43
C CYS A 180 1.86 3.10 3.25
N ILE A 181 1.75 2.59 2.03
CA ILE A 181 2.19 1.25 1.64
C ILE A 181 3.53 1.32 0.93
N SER A 182 4.47 0.49 1.33
CA SER A 182 5.75 0.31 0.64
C SER A 182 6.17 -1.16 0.61
N THR A 183 7.08 -1.51 -0.29
CA THR A 183 7.59 -2.86 -0.46
C THR A 183 9.12 -2.89 -0.44
N GLY A 184 9.70 -3.84 0.27
CA GLY A 184 11.15 -4.05 0.26
C GLY A 184 11.67 -5.04 1.27
N LEU A 185 12.99 -5.08 1.43
CA LEU A 185 13.66 -5.96 2.40
C LEU A 185 13.49 -5.43 3.82
N ALA A 186 13.10 -6.31 4.74
CA ALA A 186 12.97 -6.01 6.16
C ALA A 186 13.31 -7.21 7.04
N ILE A 187 13.57 -6.93 8.31
CA ILE A 187 13.61 -7.90 9.42
C ILE A 187 12.35 -7.66 10.25
N MET A 188 11.52 -8.69 10.37
CA MET A 188 10.31 -8.67 11.19
C MET A 188 10.41 -9.77 12.25
N ASP A 189 10.99 -9.44 13.41
CA ASP A 189 11.11 -10.32 14.56
C ASP A 189 9.97 -10.02 15.55
N GLN A 190 8.87 -10.77 15.40
CA GLN A 190 7.69 -10.60 16.25
C GLN A 190 7.94 -11.00 17.70
N GLU A 191 8.76 -12.02 17.94
CA GLU A 191 9.03 -12.55 19.28
C GLU A 191 9.71 -11.49 20.15
N ASN A 192 10.70 -10.80 19.59
CA ASN A 192 11.41 -9.73 20.29
C ASN A 192 10.82 -8.33 20.02
N SER A 193 9.75 -8.22 19.22
CA SER A 193 9.15 -6.95 18.77
C SER A 193 10.15 -6.02 18.07
N ILE A 194 11.01 -6.57 17.22
CA ILE A 194 12.04 -5.83 16.47
C ILE A 194 11.64 -5.79 14.99
N TYR A 195 11.42 -4.58 14.48
CA TYR A 195 11.01 -4.33 13.10
C TYR A 195 11.93 -3.31 12.44
N LEU A 196 12.71 -3.75 11.44
CA LEU A 196 13.74 -2.94 10.81
C LEU A 196 13.72 -3.14 9.29
N GLY A 197 13.64 -2.07 8.51
CA GLY A 197 13.70 -2.18 7.06
C GLY A 197 13.52 -0.87 6.33
N THR A 198 14.05 -0.79 5.11
CA THR A 198 13.81 0.32 4.20
C THR A 198 12.32 0.57 3.89
N PRO A 199 11.44 -0.44 3.71
CA PRO A 199 10.01 -0.18 3.53
C PRO A 199 9.38 0.47 4.77
N ILE A 200 9.77 0.10 6.00
CA ILE A 200 9.22 0.76 7.21
C ILE A 200 9.56 2.26 7.21
N VAL A 201 10.81 2.61 6.87
CA VAL A 201 11.25 4.01 6.78
C VAL A 201 10.55 4.76 5.65
N GLU A 202 10.36 4.11 4.50
CA GLU A 202 9.64 4.67 3.36
C GLU A 202 8.19 4.94 3.70
N ALA A 203 7.47 3.97 4.26
CA ALA A 203 6.08 4.10 4.68
C ALA A 203 5.91 5.20 5.74
N ALA A 204 6.81 5.28 6.73
CA ALA A 204 6.77 6.34 7.74
C ALA A 204 6.93 7.74 7.10
N ARG A 205 7.88 7.89 6.16
CA ARG A 205 8.08 9.17 5.46
C ARG A 205 6.91 9.49 4.54
N GLY A 206 6.37 8.49 3.86
CA GLY A 206 5.23 8.65 2.97
C GLY A 206 3.96 9.04 3.73
N GLU A 207 3.70 8.44 4.89
CA GLU A 207 2.63 8.85 5.79
C GLU A 207 2.71 10.35 6.10
N THR A 208 3.89 10.83 6.53
CA THR A 208 4.06 12.24 6.89
C THR A 208 3.93 13.19 5.69
N ALA A 209 4.18 12.69 4.48
CA ALA A 209 4.09 13.42 3.22
C ALA A 209 2.64 13.59 2.73
N GLN A 210 1.66 12.87 3.31
CA GLN A 210 0.26 13.02 2.94
C GLN A 210 -0.37 14.27 3.55
N ASN A 211 -1.29 14.87 2.79
CA ASN A 211 -2.15 16.00 3.11
C ASN A 211 -3.65 15.62 3.10
N ALA A 212 -3.95 14.32 3.20
CA ALA A 212 -5.31 13.78 3.30
C ALA A 212 -5.32 12.57 4.25
N ILE A 213 -6.47 12.25 4.84
CA ILE A 213 -6.69 10.90 5.39
C ILE A 213 -6.91 9.93 4.23
N GLY A 214 -6.43 8.70 4.37
CA GLY A 214 -6.39 7.76 3.25
C GLY A 214 -5.19 6.84 3.30
N ILE A 215 -5.02 6.05 2.24
CA ILE A 215 -3.88 5.16 2.06
C ILE A 215 -3.23 5.48 0.73
N ALA A 216 -1.94 5.79 0.75
CA ALA A 216 -1.16 6.08 -0.44
C ALA A 216 0.02 5.15 -0.56
N PHE A 217 0.70 5.17 -1.70
CA PHE A 217 1.88 4.35 -1.93
C PHE A 217 3.18 5.16 -1.80
N GLY A 218 4.21 4.52 -1.25
CA GLY A 218 5.57 5.00 -1.28
C GLY A 218 6.23 4.76 -2.65
N ARG A 219 7.46 5.26 -2.80
CA ARG A 219 8.24 5.21 -4.04
C ARG A 219 8.49 3.81 -4.59
N SER A 220 8.52 2.79 -3.74
CA SER A 220 8.61 1.38 -4.14
C SER A 220 7.46 0.94 -5.06
N PHE A 221 6.37 1.71 -5.14
CA PHE A 221 5.23 1.47 -6.02
C PHE A 221 5.19 2.38 -7.27
N ASN A 222 6.23 3.17 -7.55
CA ASN A 222 6.27 3.96 -8.80
C ASN A 222 6.22 3.08 -10.05
N ASN A 223 6.59 1.81 -9.88
CA ASN A 223 6.58 0.81 -10.92
C ASN A 223 5.43 -0.16 -10.65
N SER A 224 4.20 0.29 -10.87
CA SER A 224 2.98 -0.48 -10.63
C SER A 224 2.52 -1.22 -11.89
N HIS A 225 2.01 -2.44 -11.74
CA HIS A 225 1.44 -3.18 -12.87
C HIS A 225 -0.06 -2.89 -13.05
N PRO A 226 -0.56 -2.69 -14.29
CA PRO A 226 -1.97 -2.35 -14.56
C PRO A 226 -3.01 -3.36 -14.06
N VAL A 227 -2.58 -4.57 -13.69
CA VAL A 227 -3.46 -5.64 -13.20
C VAL A 227 -4.16 -5.31 -11.87
N TYR A 228 -3.71 -4.25 -11.21
CA TYR A 228 -4.21 -3.79 -9.92
C TYR A 228 -4.96 -2.45 -10.03
N ASN A 229 -5.29 -1.98 -11.23
CA ASN A 229 -5.99 -0.69 -11.44
C ASN A 229 -7.38 -0.61 -10.79
N ASP A 230 -7.94 -1.73 -10.33
CA ASP A 230 -9.17 -1.75 -9.52
C ASP A 230 -8.96 -1.34 -8.06
N TYR A 231 -7.71 -1.29 -7.60
CA TYR A 231 -7.33 -1.06 -6.20
C TYR A 231 -6.65 0.29 -5.97
N PHE A 232 -6.29 1.01 -7.03
CA PHE A 232 -5.65 2.30 -6.94
C PHE A 232 -5.99 3.18 -8.13
N ILE A 233 -5.74 4.47 -7.94
CA ILE A 233 -6.00 5.52 -8.92
C ILE A 233 -4.86 6.56 -8.87
N PRO A 234 -4.43 7.12 -10.02
CA PRO A 234 -3.51 8.25 -10.03
C PRO A 234 -4.15 9.45 -9.34
N TYR A 235 -3.51 9.96 -8.30
CA TYR A 235 -3.98 11.13 -7.57
C TYR A 235 -2.83 11.78 -6.83
N MET A 236 -2.39 12.97 -7.26
CA MET A 236 -1.22 13.64 -6.70
C MET A 236 -1.56 14.76 -5.71
N ALA A 237 -2.82 15.25 -5.71
CA ALA A 237 -3.25 16.35 -4.84
C ALA A 237 -3.22 16.00 -3.33
N HIS A 238 -3.07 14.72 -2.98
CA HIS A 238 -2.87 14.28 -1.60
C HIS A 238 -1.44 14.53 -1.08
N ILE A 239 -0.48 14.89 -1.92
CA ILE A 239 0.93 15.02 -1.54
C ILE A 239 1.20 16.45 -1.07
N LYS A 240 1.87 16.61 0.08
CA LYS A 240 2.35 17.91 0.55
C LYS A 240 3.46 18.46 -0.36
N GLU A 241 3.42 19.77 -0.57
CA GLU A 241 4.45 20.48 -1.33
C GLU A 241 5.87 20.18 -0.82
N GLY A 242 6.77 19.81 -1.75
CA GLY A 242 8.17 19.49 -1.46
C GLY A 242 8.39 18.09 -0.85
N LYS A 243 7.34 17.26 -0.79
CA LYS A 243 7.40 15.88 -0.27
C LYS A 243 7.17 14.80 -1.34
N GLU A 244 7.09 15.19 -2.61
CA GLU A 244 6.83 14.34 -3.77
C GLU A 244 7.84 13.19 -3.86
N LYS A 245 9.10 13.43 -3.47
CA LYS A 245 10.18 12.43 -3.45
C LYS A 245 9.93 11.21 -2.55
N TYR A 246 8.92 11.24 -1.68
CA TYR A 246 8.59 10.12 -0.79
C TYR A 246 7.39 9.30 -1.26
N MET A 247 6.62 9.81 -2.22
CA MET A 247 5.33 9.25 -2.61
C MET A 247 5.33 8.77 -4.05
N SER A 248 4.55 7.73 -4.29
CA SER A 248 4.09 7.34 -5.63
C SER A 248 2.94 8.26 -6.06
N PRO A 249 2.77 8.49 -7.37
CA PRO A 249 1.61 9.21 -7.89
C PRO A 249 0.29 8.42 -7.75
N MET A 250 0.35 7.16 -7.30
CA MET A 250 -0.81 6.32 -7.07
C MET A 250 -1.31 6.42 -5.63
N MET A 251 -2.63 6.43 -5.48
CA MET A 251 -3.32 6.35 -4.18
C MET A 251 -4.22 5.12 -4.16
N VAL A 252 -4.33 4.43 -3.01
CA VAL A 252 -5.24 3.29 -2.86
C VAL A 252 -6.67 3.78 -2.98
N ASP A 253 -7.48 3.11 -3.79
CA ASP A 253 -8.86 3.49 -4.07
C ASP A 253 -9.83 2.91 -3.03
N GLY A 254 -9.62 3.27 -1.75
CA GLY A 254 -10.52 2.92 -0.66
C GLY A 254 -11.93 3.50 -0.86
N ALA A 255 -12.06 4.55 -1.68
CA ALA A 255 -13.32 5.15 -2.06
C ALA A 255 -14.18 4.19 -2.90
N ARG A 256 -13.60 3.58 -3.93
CA ARG A 256 -14.25 2.57 -4.77
C ARG A 256 -14.56 1.32 -3.96
N TYR A 257 -13.64 0.89 -3.10
CA TYR A 257 -13.89 -0.23 -2.17
C TYR A 257 -15.11 0.03 -1.27
N TRP A 258 -15.22 1.23 -0.69
CA TRP A 258 -16.37 1.62 0.12
C TRP A 258 -17.68 1.52 -0.66
N ARG A 259 -17.74 2.08 -1.88
CA ARG A 259 -18.96 2.08 -2.71
C ARG A 259 -19.41 0.67 -3.09
N ASN A 260 -18.45 -0.24 -3.31
CA ASN A 260 -18.72 -1.59 -3.80
C ASN A 260 -18.97 -2.60 -2.68
N SER A 261 -18.55 -2.32 -1.45
CA SER A 261 -18.77 -3.21 -0.31
C SER A 261 -20.23 -3.18 0.17
N PRO A 262 -20.87 -4.34 0.38
CA PRO A 262 -22.21 -4.39 0.97
C PRO A 262 -22.27 -3.86 2.40
N ASP A 263 -21.17 -3.96 3.15
CA ASP A 263 -21.13 -3.61 4.57
C ASP A 263 -21.21 -2.10 4.83
N TYR A 264 -20.89 -1.30 3.81
CA TYR A 264 -20.81 0.16 3.91
C TYR A 264 -21.97 0.89 3.25
N LYS A 265 -22.93 0.17 2.65
CA LYS A 265 -24.07 0.75 1.93
C LYS A 265 -24.97 1.66 2.79
N ASN A 266 -24.99 1.42 4.10
CA ASN A 266 -25.81 2.18 5.04
C ASN A 266 -25.09 3.40 5.63
N PHE A 267 -23.84 3.66 5.22
CA PHE A 267 -23.03 4.76 5.74
C PHE A 267 -22.73 5.77 4.63
N SER A 268 -22.90 7.04 4.95
CA SER A 268 -22.43 8.15 4.10
C SER A 268 -20.96 8.42 4.42
N LEU A 269 -20.07 8.06 3.49
CA LEU A 269 -18.62 8.27 3.64
C LEU A 269 -18.30 9.74 3.95
N LYS A 270 -18.93 10.67 3.20
CA LYS A 270 -18.75 12.11 3.38
C LYS A 270 -19.15 12.55 4.79
N GLU A 271 -20.32 12.14 5.27
CA GLU A 271 -20.77 12.49 6.62
C GLU A 271 -19.88 11.89 7.71
N CYS A 272 -19.39 10.67 7.53
CA CYS A 272 -18.43 10.07 8.46
C CYS A 272 -17.15 10.91 8.56
N ILE A 273 -16.63 11.38 7.42
CA ILE A 273 -15.43 12.23 7.38
C ILE A 273 -15.68 13.62 7.97
N GLU A 274 -16.80 14.25 7.64
CA GLU A 274 -17.18 15.55 8.20
C GLU A 274 -17.31 15.50 9.72
N LYS A 275 -17.87 14.42 10.27
CA LYS A 275 -17.96 14.20 11.73
C LYS A 275 -16.60 14.07 12.42
N MET A 276 -15.59 13.56 11.72
CA MET A 276 -14.22 13.48 12.27
C MET A 276 -13.52 14.85 12.32
N ASN A 277 -13.93 15.79 11.47
CA ASN A 277 -13.36 17.14 11.43
C ASN A 277 -13.82 17.98 12.63
N THR A 278 -13.17 17.78 13.77
CA THR A 278 -13.48 18.48 15.03
C THR A 278 -12.52 19.60 15.37
N ASN A 279 -11.41 19.73 14.64
CA ASN A 279 -10.42 20.77 14.85
C ASN A 279 -10.13 21.51 13.54
N PRO A 280 -10.54 22.79 13.42
CA PRO A 280 -10.36 23.59 12.21
C PRO A 280 -8.92 23.66 11.69
N SER A 281 -7.91 23.54 12.56
CA SER A 281 -6.50 23.56 12.14
C SER A 281 -6.09 22.36 11.27
N PHE A 282 -6.90 21.29 11.23
CA PHE A 282 -6.67 20.10 10.43
C PHE A 282 -7.73 19.88 9.35
N SER A 283 -8.66 20.82 9.13
CA SER A 283 -9.76 20.69 8.16
C SER A 283 -9.29 20.30 6.77
N SER A 284 -8.14 20.82 6.33
CA SER A 284 -7.57 20.53 5.01
C SER A 284 -7.40 19.04 4.74
N TYR A 285 -7.02 18.23 5.74
CA TYR A 285 -6.87 16.78 5.58
C TYR A 285 -8.19 16.09 5.24
N TYR A 286 -9.28 16.53 5.87
CA TYR A 286 -10.62 15.98 5.66
C TYR A 286 -11.23 16.46 4.35
N GLU A 287 -11.05 17.75 4.03
CA GLU A 287 -11.48 18.34 2.76
C GLU A 287 -10.77 17.69 1.56
N ASN A 288 -9.46 17.50 1.64
CA ASN A 288 -8.69 16.82 0.61
C ASN A 288 -9.09 15.35 0.46
N ALA A 289 -9.39 14.67 1.58
CA ALA A 289 -9.94 13.32 1.51
C ALA A 289 -11.28 13.30 0.77
N ILE A 290 -12.22 14.19 1.11
CA ILE A 290 -13.52 14.31 0.40
C ILE A 290 -13.31 14.59 -1.08
N ARG A 291 -12.37 15.48 -1.45
CA ARG A 291 -12.02 15.74 -2.86
C ARG A 291 -11.52 14.48 -3.56
N PHE A 292 -10.65 13.71 -2.91
CA PHE A 292 -10.20 12.41 -3.44
C PHE A 292 -11.38 11.43 -3.64
N PHE A 293 -12.30 11.35 -2.68
CA PHE A 293 -13.45 10.45 -2.76
C PHE A 293 -14.37 10.80 -3.95
N GLU A 294 -14.61 12.08 -4.20
CA GLU A 294 -15.37 12.53 -5.37
C GLU A 294 -14.61 12.29 -6.67
N PHE A 295 -13.29 12.52 -6.69
CA PHE A 295 -12.44 12.21 -7.84
C PHE A 295 -12.50 10.72 -8.21
N SER A 296 -12.33 9.81 -7.25
CA SER A 296 -12.46 8.36 -7.47
C SER A 296 -13.85 7.96 -7.97
N LYS A 297 -14.91 8.65 -7.53
CA LYS A 297 -16.28 8.40 -7.99
C LYS A 297 -16.46 8.81 -9.45
N GLN A 298 -15.93 9.96 -9.84
CA GLN A 298 -16.00 10.46 -11.22
C GLN A 298 -15.19 9.59 -12.18
N HIS A 299 -14.04 9.09 -11.73
CA HIS A 299 -13.09 8.33 -12.54
C HIS A 299 -12.98 6.87 -12.07
N GLU A 300 -14.10 6.24 -11.71
CA GLU A 300 -14.11 4.86 -11.20
C GLU A 300 -13.48 3.86 -12.17
N GLN A 301 -13.58 4.15 -13.46
CA GLN A 301 -13.05 3.36 -14.56
C GLN A 301 -11.90 4.08 -15.26
N TRP A 302 -11.10 4.87 -14.53
CA TRP A 302 -10.02 5.71 -15.05
C TRP A 302 -9.10 4.99 -16.06
N PHE A 303 -8.82 3.70 -15.84
CA PHE A 303 -7.94 2.91 -16.71
C PHE A 303 -8.55 2.60 -18.10
N HIS A 304 -9.85 2.82 -18.29
CA HIS A 304 -10.53 2.82 -19.58
C HIS A 304 -10.53 4.20 -20.26
N GLU A 305 -10.26 5.27 -19.51
CA GLU A 305 -10.18 6.65 -20.01
C GLU A 305 -8.80 6.99 -20.59
N ILE A 306 -7.77 6.19 -20.28
CA ILE A 306 -6.42 6.35 -20.82
C ILE A 306 -6.39 6.03 -22.31
N LYS A 307 -5.78 6.90 -23.11
CA LYS A 307 -5.44 6.63 -24.52
C LYS A 307 -4.42 5.49 -24.58
N ARG A 308 -4.80 4.34 -25.16
CA ARG A 308 -3.92 3.17 -25.24
C ARG A 308 -3.10 3.08 -26.53
N ASP A 309 -3.39 3.94 -27.50
CA ASP A 309 -2.66 3.97 -28.77
C ASP A 309 -1.19 4.33 -28.54
N GLY A 310 -0.27 3.49 -29.01
CA GLY A 310 1.17 3.74 -28.89
C GLY A 310 1.80 3.33 -27.56
N ILE A 311 1.04 2.75 -26.61
CA ILE A 311 1.62 2.14 -25.39
C ILE A 311 2.34 0.85 -25.79
N HIS A 312 3.66 0.84 -25.64
CA HIS A 312 4.54 -0.27 -26.00
C HIS A 312 5.31 -0.84 -24.79
N ASP A 313 5.40 -0.05 -23.71
CA ASP A 313 6.01 -0.39 -22.45
C ASP A 313 5.35 0.40 -21.30
N ILE A 314 5.93 0.31 -20.12
CA ILE A 314 5.42 0.98 -18.91
C ILE A 314 5.74 2.48 -18.86
N LEU A 315 6.79 2.93 -19.55
CA LEU A 315 7.17 4.34 -19.55
C LEU A 315 6.16 5.08 -20.40
N SER A 316 5.84 4.53 -21.57
CA SER A 316 4.71 4.97 -22.39
C SER A 316 3.37 4.85 -21.66
N TYR A 317 3.12 3.77 -20.91
CA TYR A 317 1.93 3.69 -20.05
C TYR A 317 1.89 4.80 -19.00
N TYR A 318 2.99 5.02 -18.29
CA TYR A 318 3.13 6.07 -17.28
C TYR A 318 2.90 7.45 -17.87
N ASP A 319 3.49 7.74 -19.04
CA ASP A 319 3.30 9.01 -19.74
C ASP A 319 1.84 9.21 -20.15
N SER A 320 1.16 8.17 -20.65
CA SER A 320 -0.28 8.24 -20.96
C SER A 320 -1.15 8.42 -19.72
N VAL A 321 -0.81 7.79 -18.60
CA VAL A 321 -1.50 7.97 -17.31
C VAL A 321 -1.31 9.39 -16.80
N LYS A 322 -0.09 9.92 -16.91
CA LYS A 322 0.23 11.28 -16.51
C LYS A 322 -0.50 12.30 -17.38
N GLU A 323 -0.49 12.14 -18.71
CA GLU A 323 -1.26 12.98 -19.63
C GLU A 323 -2.76 12.95 -19.28
N TRP A 324 -3.32 11.76 -19.02
CA TRP A 324 -4.71 11.62 -18.58
C TRP A 324 -4.96 12.38 -17.28
N TYR A 325 -4.11 12.22 -16.26
CA TYR A 325 -4.27 12.91 -14.99
C TYR A 325 -4.18 14.43 -15.14
N ASP A 326 -3.16 14.93 -15.84
CA ASP A 326 -2.96 16.36 -16.07
C ASP A 326 -4.15 16.96 -16.83
N THR A 327 -4.69 16.26 -17.83
CA THR A 327 -5.87 16.69 -18.59
C THR A 327 -7.12 16.73 -17.72
N THR A 328 -7.34 15.67 -16.94
CA THR A 328 -8.51 15.53 -16.07
C THR A 328 -8.52 16.58 -14.95
N CYS A 329 -7.37 16.85 -14.34
CA CYS A 329 -7.26 17.89 -13.32
C CYS A 329 -7.38 19.31 -13.91
N SER A 330 -6.86 19.54 -15.13
CA SER A 330 -6.96 20.84 -15.81
C SER A 330 -8.37 21.17 -16.32
N MET A 331 -9.25 20.17 -16.49
CA MET A 331 -10.66 20.38 -16.87
C MET A 331 -11.58 20.67 -15.67
N GLY A 332 -11.06 20.60 -14.44
CA GLY A 332 -11.79 20.83 -13.19
C GLY A 332 -11.52 22.19 -12.53
N GLU A 333 -10.67 23.02 -13.13
CA GLU A 333 -10.48 24.46 -12.82
C GLU A 333 -11.27 25.32 -13.81
#